data_AF-A0A352HPA3-F1
#
_entry.id   AF-A0A352HPA3-F1
#
_cell.length_a   1.000
_cell.length_b   1.000
_cell.length_c   1.000
_cell.angle_alpha   90.00
_cell.angle_beta   90.00
_cell.angle_gamma   90.00
#
_symmetry.space_group_name_H-M   'P 1'
#
loop_
_entity.id
_entity.type
_entity.pdbx_description
1 polymer ?
#
loop_
_entity_poly.entity_id
_entity_poly.type
_entity_poly.pdbx_seq_one_letter_code
_entity_poly.pdbx_strand_id
1 'polypeptide(L)'
;MTMKKLLIAFVAILSVLAVGCKKKGGDGTNGFPANFMTMRDSERLEYMMRRVDPDSVARFLCYSYLGRVPGSKIDTLAVAHLYACDKYRGEDFEKYITSFEAAVNELPLCDKMHTQLALGTSDTLSVGYDLGLGYVSQIRTRGLTQKDIDADIDNLRKACGTDTATYTRFVKGFKTALQADRGKDLPNDIYSRYINLK
;
A
#
# COMPACT_ATOMS: atom_id res chain seq x y z
N MET A 1 -11.35 4.58 43.59
CA MET A 1 -11.85 5.46 42.51
C MET A 1 -11.32 4.91 41.20
N THR A 2 -12.17 4.19 40.49
CA THR A 2 -11.82 3.23 39.44
C THR A 2 -11.95 3.93 38.09
N MET A 3 -10.83 4.31 37.46
CA MET A 3 -10.86 4.91 36.12
C MET A 3 -10.73 3.84 35.03
N LYS A 4 -11.70 3.92 34.12
CA LYS A 4 -12.10 2.95 33.11
C LYS A 4 -11.02 2.77 32.03
N LYS A 5 -10.86 1.52 31.61
CA LYS A 5 -10.12 1.08 30.42
C LYS A 5 -10.66 1.84 29.20
N LEU A 6 -9.79 2.62 28.54
CA LEU A 6 -10.09 3.24 27.25
C LEU A 6 -10.01 2.15 26.17
N LEU A 7 -11.16 1.69 25.70
CA LEU A 7 -11.29 0.89 24.48
C LEU A 7 -11.00 1.82 23.29
N ILE A 8 -9.86 1.61 22.63
CA ILE A 8 -9.57 2.19 21.33
C ILE A 8 -10.36 1.39 20.29
N ALA A 9 -11.51 1.93 19.88
CA ALA A 9 -12.30 1.40 18.77
C ALA A 9 -11.69 1.89 17.45
N PHE A 10 -10.92 1.02 16.79
CA PHE A 10 -10.46 1.18 15.42
C PHE A 10 -11.55 0.65 14.46
N VAL A 11 -12.58 1.46 14.19
CA VAL A 11 -13.59 1.15 13.16
C VAL A 11 -14.00 2.47 12.47
N ALA A 12 -13.38 2.79 11.34
CA ALA A 12 -13.92 3.70 10.34
C ALA A 12 -13.16 3.58 9.00
N ILE A 13 -13.24 2.43 8.35
CA ILE A 13 -13.01 2.30 6.91
C ILE A 13 -14.22 1.57 6.34
N LEU A 14 -15.38 2.24 6.31
CA LEU A 14 -16.60 1.68 5.71
C LEU A 14 -17.61 2.77 5.32
N SER A 15 -17.13 3.85 4.70
CA SER A 15 -17.99 4.98 4.29
C SER A 15 -17.83 5.40 2.82
N VAL A 16 -17.39 4.52 1.92
CA VAL A 16 -17.26 4.82 0.47
C VAL A 16 -18.46 4.32 -0.37
N LEU A 17 -19.56 3.84 0.22
CA LEU A 17 -20.69 3.29 -0.55
C LEU A 17 -22.05 3.92 -0.22
N ALA A 18 -22.10 5.23 0.01
CA ALA A 18 -23.36 5.92 0.25
C ALA A 18 -23.50 7.23 -0.55
N VAL A 19 -23.57 7.14 -1.88
CA VAL A 19 -24.30 8.13 -2.70
C VAL A 19 -25.02 7.43 -3.85
N GLY A 20 -26.36 7.49 -3.85
CA GLY A 20 -27.16 7.50 -5.08
C GLY A 20 -27.74 6.18 -5.60
N CYS A 21 -29.00 5.90 -5.26
CA CYS A 21 -29.81 4.77 -5.68
C CYS A 21 -30.03 4.63 -7.20
N LYS A 22 -29.73 3.44 -7.75
CA LYS A 22 -30.65 2.73 -8.66
C LYS A 22 -30.54 1.23 -8.38
N LYS A 23 -31.55 0.69 -7.67
CA LYS A 23 -31.72 -0.75 -7.42
C LYS A 23 -31.73 -1.50 -8.74
N LYS A 24 -30.71 -2.33 -8.99
CA LYS A 24 -30.82 -3.52 -9.84
C LYS A 24 -29.73 -4.53 -9.49
N GLY A 25 -30.14 -5.55 -8.74
CA GLY A 25 -29.60 -6.91 -8.79
C GLY A 25 -28.23 -7.16 -8.16
N GLY A 26 -28.24 -7.87 -7.03
CA GLY A 26 -27.07 -8.60 -6.54
C GLY A 26 -27.12 -8.80 -5.04
N ASP A 27 -27.78 -9.86 -4.58
CA ASP A 27 -27.64 -10.37 -3.21
C ASP A 27 -26.23 -10.94 -3.02
N GLY A 28 -25.24 -10.06 -2.87
CA GLY A 28 -23.90 -10.47 -2.49
C GLY A 28 -23.48 -9.85 -1.17
N THR A 29 -22.57 -10.53 -0.49
CA THR A 29 -21.97 -10.08 0.76
C THR A 29 -21.02 -8.91 0.49
N ASN A 30 -20.95 -7.96 1.43
CA ASN A 30 -20.02 -6.83 1.41
C ASN A 30 -20.17 -5.82 0.24
N GLY A 31 -21.35 -5.73 -0.39
CA GLY A 31 -21.64 -4.72 -1.42
C GLY A 31 -21.19 -5.09 -2.84
N PHE A 32 -20.68 -6.31 -3.04
CA PHE A 32 -20.35 -6.87 -4.35
C PHE A 32 -21.44 -7.84 -4.84
N PRO A 33 -21.54 -8.15 -6.14
CA PRO A 33 -22.47 -9.17 -6.63
C PRO A 33 -22.07 -10.58 -6.14
N ALA A 34 -23.04 -11.49 -6.06
CA ALA A 34 -22.82 -12.86 -5.56
C ALA A 34 -21.68 -13.62 -6.28
N ASN A 35 -21.48 -13.35 -7.57
CA ASN A 35 -20.44 -13.96 -8.40
C ASN A 35 -19.13 -13.15 -8.46
N PHE A 36 -18.96 -12.11 -7.65
CA PHE A 36 -17.80 -11.22 -7.75
C PHE A 36 -16.46 -11.97 -7.60
N MET A 37 -16.38 -12.88 -6.63
CA MET A 37 -15.18 -13.69 -6.41
C MET A 37 -14.95 -14.78 -7.46
N THR A 38 -15.94 -15.08 -8.31
CA THR A 38 -15.78 -16.00 -9.45
C THR A 38 -15.37 -15.30 -10.73
N MET A 39 -15.44 -13.96 -10.77
CA MET A 39 -14.94 -13.15 -11.88
C MET A 39 -13.41 -13.17 -11.91
N ARG A 40 -12.79 -12.91 -13.07
CA ARG A 40 -11.36 -12.63 -13.19
C ARG A 40 -11.03 -11.27 -12.58
N ASP A 41 -9.78 -11.03 -12.19
CA ASP A 41 -9.37 -9.76 -11.58
C ASP A 41 -9.67 -8.54 -12.47
N SER A 42 -9.50 -8.67 -13.79
CA SER A 42 -9.87 -7.61 -14.75
C SER A 42 -11.37 -7.34 -14.81
N GLU A 43 -12.20 -8.37 -14.64
CA GLU A 43 -13.67 -8.24 -14.60
C GLU A 43 -14.15 -7.63 -13.29
N ARG A 44 -13.50 -7.97 -12.16
CA ARG A 44 -13.71 -7.32 -10.86
C ARG A 44 -13.35 -5.84 -10.95
N LEU A 45 -12.24 -5.52 -11.61
CA LEU A 45 -11.81 -4.14 -11.79
C LEU A 45 -12.75 -3.37 -12.72
N GLU A 46 -13.14 -3.96 -13.85
CA GLU A 46 -14.13 -3.39 -14.76
C GLU A 46 -15.48 -3.12 -14.06
N TYR A 47 -15.91 -4.02 -13.17
CA TYR A 47 -17.09 -3.81 -12.33
C TYR A 47 -16.96 -2.54 -11.49
N MET A 48 -15.79 -2.30 -10.89
CA MET A 48 -15.51 -1.12 -10.07
C MET A 48 -15.41 0.15 -10.90
N MET A 49 -14.71 0.11 -12.03
CA MET A 49 -14.57 1.25 -12.96
C MET A 49 -15.91 1.78 -13.47
N ARG A 50 -16.95 0.94 -13.53
CA ARG A 50 -18.31 1.35 -13.92
C ARG A 50 -19.14 1.97 -12.80
N ARG A 51 -18.63 2.00 -11.56
CA ARG A 51 -19.42 2.30 -10.35
C ARG A 51 -18.82 3.33 -9.42
N VAL A 52 -17.50 3.47 -9.42
CA VAL A 52 -16.80 4.40 -8.54
C VAL A 52 -15.78 5.20 -9.34
N ASP A 53 -15.38 6.34 -8.79
CA ASP A 53 -14.41 7.22 -9.40
C ASP A 53 -13.03 6.55 -9.57
N PRO A 54 -12.20 7.02 -10.53
CA PRO A 54 -10.88 6.46 -10.79
C PRO A 54 -9.95 6.40 -9.56
N ASP A 55 -10.00 7.38 -8.66
CA ASP A 55 -9.22 7.39 -7.43
C ASP A 55 -9.70 6.32 -6.42
N SER A 56 -11.01 6.06 -6.39
CA SER A 56 -11.59 4.98 -5.60
C SER A 56 -11.23 3.62 -6.17
N VAL A 57 -11.17 3.47 -7.51
CA VAL A 57 -10.66 2.25 -8.17
C VAL A 57 -9.19 2.02 -7.81
N ALA A 58 -8.36 3.06 -7.78
CA ALA A 58 -6.96 2.97 -7.40
C ALA A 58 -6.78 2.42 -5.97
N ARG A 59 -7.50 3.00 -4.99
CA ARG A 59 -7.46 2.53 -3.60
C ARG A 59 -8.03 1.12 -3.44
N PHE A 60 -9.14 0.83 -4.14
CA PHE A 60 -9.72 -0.52 -4.17
C PHE A 60 -8.68 -1.53 -4.65
N LEU A 61 -8.05 -1.31 -5.81
CA LEU A 61 -7.07 -2.24 -6.37
C LEU A 61 -5.92 -2.52 -5.39
N CYS A 62 -5.34 -1.46 -4.82
CA CYS A 62 -4.24 -1.59 -3.87
C CYS A 62 -4.63 -2.38 -2.61
N TYR A 63 -5.76 -2.04 -1.98
CA TYR A 63 -6.17 -2.68 -0.73
C TYR A 63 -6.80 -4.06 -0.91
N SER A 64 -7.47 -4.31 -2.03
CA SER A 64 -7.98 -5.62 -2.40
C SER A 64 -6.85 -6.60 -2.69
N TYR A 65 -5.76 -6.16 -3.34
CA TYR A 65 -4.56 -6.98 -3.48
C TYR A 65 -3.96 -7.35 -2.11
N LEU A 66 -3.91 -6.41 -1.17
CA LEU A 66 -3.43 -6.67 0.19
C LEU A 66 -4.43 -7.46 1.06
N GLY A 67 -5.60 -7.87 0.52
CA GLY A 67 -6.61 -8.62 1.26
C GLY A 67 -7.36 -7.80 2.32
N ARG A 68 -7.29 -6.46 2.25
CA ARG A 68 -7.90 -5.55 3.23
C ARG A 68 -9.35 -5.20 2.92
N VAL A 69 -9.84 -5.57 1.74
CA VAL A 69 -11.24 -5.39 1.33
C VAL A 69 -11.91 -6.78 1.29
N PRO A 70 -12.72 -7.14 2.30
CA PRO A 70 -13.29 -8.47 2.43
C PRO A 70 -14.14 -8.88 1.22
N GLY A 71 -13.94 -10.09 0.71
CA GLY A 71 -14.71 -10.62 -0.42
C GLY A 71 -14.38 -9.98 -1.77
N SER A 72 -13.19 -9.39 -1.91
CA SER A 72 -12.79 -8.72 -3.15
C SER A 72 -11.30 -8.86 -3.49
N LYS A 73 -10.65 -9.92 -2.99
CA LYS A 73 -9.22 -10.17 -3.20
C LYS A 73 -8.85 -9.99 -4.68
N ILE A 74 -7.73 -9.33 -4.96
CA ILE A 74 -7.10 -9.32 -6.29
C ILE A 74 -5.82 -10.13 -6.18
N ASP A 75 -5.63 -11.10 -7.08
CA ASP A 75 -4.50 -12.03 -7.01
C ASP A 75 -3.37 -11.59 -7.95
N THR A 76 -3.70 -10.91 -9.05
CA THR A 76 -2.78 -10.50 -10.12
C THR A 76 -2.73 -8.98 -10.25
N LEU A 77 -2.05 -8.33 -9.30
CA LEU A 77 -1.98 -6.86 -9.22
C LEU A 77 -1.47 -6.20 -10.51
N ALA A 78 -0.36 -6.67 -11.09
CA ALA A 78 0.18 -6.11 -12.34
C ALA A 78 -0.84 -6.15 -13.49
N VAL A 79 -1.52 -7.29 -13.68
CA VAL A 79 -2.50 -7.47 -14.76
C VAL A 79 -3.69 -6.54 -14.56
N ALA A 80 -4.22 -6.46 -13.35
CA ALA A 80 -5.32 -5.56 -13.01
C ALA A 80 -4.92 -4.08 -13.16
N HIS A 81 -3.73 -3.69 -12.70
CA HIS A 81 -3.22 -2.32 -12.85
C HIS A 81 -3.09 -1.93 -14.33
N LEU A 82 -2.45 -2.78 -15.15
CA LEU A 82 -2.31 -2.55 -16.59
C LEU A 82 -3.68 -2.47 -17.30
N TYR A 83 -4.66 -3.28 -16.87
CA TYR A 83 -6.02 -3.18 -17.39
C TYR A 83 -6.63 -1.79 -17.14
N ALA A 84 -6.51 -1.24 -15.93
CA ALA A 84 -7.02 0.11 -15.64
C ALA A 84 -6.27 1.19 -16.45
N CYS A 85 -4.95 1.08 -16.58
CA CYS A 85 -4.15 1.97 -17.43
C CYS A 85 -4.57 1.91 -18.90
N ASP A 86 -4.90 0.72 -19.41
CA ASP A 86 -5.42 0.53 -20.77
C ASP A 86 -6.85 1.07 -20.97
N LYS A 87 -7.65 1.24 -19.91
CA LYS A 87 -9.05 1.68 -20.05
C LYS A 87 -9.28 3.16 -19.74
N TYR A 88 -8.61 3.71 -18.74
CA TYR A 88 -8.75 5.14 -18.44
C TYR A 88 -8.02 6.01 -19.47
N ARG A 89 -8.54 7.22 -19.71
CA ARG A 89 -7.98 8.21 -20.65
C ARG A 89 -8.13 9.60 -20.06
N GLY A 90 -7.28 10.54 -20.48
CA GLY A 90 -7.36 11.94 -20.06
C GLY A 90 -7.33 12.10 -18.54
N GLU A 91 -8.18 12.99 -18.01
CA GLU A 91 -8.26 13.30 -16.59
C GLU A 91 -8.53 12.07 -15.69
N ASP A 92 -9.33 11.11 -16.16
CA ASP A 92 -9.59 9.89 -15.39
C ASP A 92 -8.34 9.02 -15.25
N PHE A 93 -7.47 9.01 -16.26
CA PHE A 93 -6.19 8.29 -16.20
C PHE A 93 -5.24 8.98 -15.22
N GLU A 94 -5.12 10.31 -15.28
CA GLU A 94 -4.30 11.09 -14.35
C GLU A 94 -4.79 10.90 -12.91
N LYS A 95 -6.09 11.02 -12.68
CA LYS A 95 -6.71 10.80 -11.36
C LYS A 95 -6.46 9.39 -10.84
N TYR A 96 -6.58 8.38 -11.69
CA TYR A 96 -6.26 6.99 -11.33
C TYR A 96 -4.79 6.81 -10.97
N ILE A 97 -3.86 7.18 -11.85
CA ILE A 97 -2.43 6.88 -11.69
C ILE A 97 -1.85 7.59 -10.48
N THR A 98 -2.15 8.88 -10.30
CA THR A 98 -1.69 9.65 -9.13
C THR A 98 -2.25 9.08 -7.84
N SER A 99 -3.52 8.67 -7.82
CA SER A 99 -4.13 8.07 -6.64
C SER A 99 -3.58 6.68 -6.33
N PHE A 100 -3.23 5.90 -7.35
CA PHE A 100 -2.63 4.59 -7.18
C PHE A 100 -1.22 4.70 -6.62
N GLU A 101 -0.39 5.57 -7.18
CA GLU A 101 0.95 5.86 -6.68
C GLU A 101 0.91 6.40 -5.24
N ALA A 102 -0.02 7.31 -4.92
CA ALA A 102 -0.22 7.79 -3.56
C ALA A 102 -0.59 6.66 -2.60
N ALA A 103 -1.56 5.81 -2.98
CA ALA A 103 -1.98 4.67 -2.17
C ALA A 103 -0.82 3.70 -1.88
N VAL A 104 0.02 3.39 -2.89
CA VAL A 104 1.21 2.56 -2.73
C VAL A 104 2.26 3.24 -1.83
N ASN A 105 2.46 4.56 -1.97
CA ASN A 105 3.42 5.32 -1.19
C ASN A 105 3.04 5.44 0.29
N GLU A 106 1.76 5.42 0.61
CA GLU A 106 1.26 5.45 1.99
C GLU A 106 1.34 4.10 2.70
N LEU A 107 1.56 3.00 1.96
CA LEU A 107 1.63 1.66 2.54
C LEU A 107 2.75 1.52 3.59
N PRO A 108 2.53 0.71 4.64
CA PRO A 108 3.61 0.20 5.49
C PRO A 108 4.70 -0.49 4.66
N LEU A 109 5.93 -0.47 5.16
CA LEU A 109 7.12 -0.89 4.42
C LEU A 109 7.01 -2.30 3.81
N CYS A 110 6.48 -3.25 4.59
CA CYS A 110 6.27 -4.63 4.15
C CYS A 110 5.24 -4.74 3.01
N ASP A 111 4.07 -4.09 3.16
CA ASP A 111 3.04 -4.10 2.13
C ASP A 111 3.50 -3.40 0.86
N LYS A 112 4.26 -2.30 1.01
CA LYS A 112 4.88 -1.58 -0.10
C LYS A 112 5.82 -2.48 -0.88
N MET A 113 6.69 -3.23 -0.20
CA MET A 113 7.57 -4.22 -0.83
C MET A 113 6.76 -5.26 -1.61
N HIS A 114 5.77 -5.90 -0.99
CA HIS A 114 4.95 -6.90 -1.66
C HIS A 114 4.22 -6.35 -2.88
N THR A 115 3.68 -5.14 -2.77
CA THR A 115 2.97 -4.44 -3.85
C THR A 115 3.92 -4.12 -5.01
N GLN A 116 5.12 -3.60 -4.75
CA GLN A 116 6.12 -3.30 -5.78
C GLN A 116 6.61 -4.56 -6.50
N LEU A 117 6.84 -5.65 -5.76
CA LEU A 117 7.19 -6.94 -6.36
C LEU A 117 6.07 -7.46 -7.27
N ALA A 118 4.82 -7.34 -6.83
CA ALA A 118 3.66 -7.83 -7.58
C ALA A 118 3.29 -6.98 -8.79
N LEU A 119 3.67 -5.70 -8.82
CA LEU A 119 3.50 -4.83 -9.99
C LEU A 119 4.52 -5.12 -11.09
N GLY A 120 5.60 -5.86 -10.80
CA GLY A 120 6.68 -6.06 -11.75
C GLY A 120 7.36 -4.75 -12.16
N THR A 121 7.12 -3.65 -11.45
CA THR A 121 7.76 -2.34 -11.68
C THR A 121 9.25 -2.36 -11.34
N SER A 122 9.74 -3.47 -10.80
CA SER A 122 11.14 -3.82 -10.86
C SER A 122 11.35 -4.83 -11.97
N ASP A 123 11.85 -4.35 -13.11
CA ASP A 123 12.59 -5.23 -13.99
C ASP A 123 13.86 -5.67 -13.22
N THR A 124 13.74 -6.75 -12.42
CA THR A 124 14.78 -7.57 -11.76
C THR A 124 15.85 -6.94 -10.83
N LEU A 125 15.91 -5.61 -10.65
CA LEU A 125 17.05 -4.84 -10.11
C LEU A 125 16.73 -3.96 -8.87
N SER A 126 17.13 -4.36 -7.65
CA SER A 126 17.30 -3.41 -6.52
C SER A 126 16.06 -2.93 -5.74
N VAL A 127 14.91 -3.61 -5.77
CA VAL A 127 13.70 -3.28 -4.96
C VAL A 127 14.01 -2.91 -3.52
N GLY A 128 14.81 -3.73 -2.82
CA GLY A 128 15.22 -3.41 -1.45
C GLY A 128 15.90 -2.05 -1.35
N TYR A 129 16.83 -1.74 -2.25
CA TYR A 129 17.58 -0.48 -2.24
C TYR A 129 16.66 0.73 -2.43
N ASP A 130 15.73 0.68 -3.38
CA ASP A 130 14.80 1.77 -3.65
C ASP A 130 13.81 1.97 -2.50
N LEU A 131 13.34 0.87 -1.89
CA LEU A 131 12.57 0.92 -0.65
C LEU A 131 13.36 1.63 0.45
N GLY A 132 14.64 1.28 0.60
CA GLY A 132 15.53 1.91 1.58
C GLY A 132 15.68 3.40 1.33
N LEU A 133 15.91 3.82 0.08
CA LEU A 133 16.04 5.23 -0.28
C LEU A 133 14.77 6.03 0.04
N GLY A 134 13.60 5.48 -0.30
CA GLY A 134 12.31 6.14 -0.07
C GLY A 134 11.85 6.14 1.39
N TYR A 135 12.35 5.24 2.23
CA TYR A 135 11.83 5.05 3.58
C TYR A 135 12.05 6.28 4.49
N VAL A 136 13.12 7.05 4.29
CA VAL A 136 13.35 8.30 5.03
C VAL A 136 12.24 9.33 4.77
N SER A 137 11.71 9.39 3.55
CA SER A 137 10.55 10.23 3.23
C SER A 137 9.29 9.73 3.94
N GLN A 138 9.11 8.41 4.03
CA GLN A 138 7.98 7.80 4.75
C GLN A 138 8.02 8.09 6.26
N ILE A 139 9.20 8.04 6.88
CA ILE A 139 9.38 8.41 8.30
C ILE A 139 8.89 9.84 8.55
N ARG A 140 9.27 10.77 7.68
CA ARG A 140 8.89 12.19 7.77
C ARG A 140 7.40 12.40 7.55
N THR A 141 6.90 11.94 6.41
CA THR A 141 5.51 12.17 5.98
C THR A 141 4.49 11.55 6.93
N ARG A 142 4.81 10.41 7.54
CA ARG A 142 3.92 9.71 8.49
C ARG A 142 4.23 10.01 9.96
N GLY A 143 5.28 10.80 10.26
CA GLY A 143 5.68 11.11 11.63
C GLY A 143 6.04 9.87 12.46
N LEU A 144 6.74 8.89 11.87
CA LEU A 144 7.04 7.62 12.53
C LEU A 144 7.98 7.81 13.72
N THR A 145 7.66 7.19 14.85
CA THR A 145 8.53 7.18 16.04
C THR A 145 9.63 6.12 15.90
N GLN A 146 10.66 6.17 16.76
CA GLN A 146 11.68 5.10 16.81
C GLN A 146 11.07 3.70 16.96
N LYS A 147 10.03 3.58 17.79
CA LYS A 147 9.34 2.30 18.01
C LYS A 147 8.65 1.80 16.73
N ASP A 148 8.04 2.70 15.97
CA ASP A 148 7.39 2.35 14.71
C ASP A 148 8.43 1.92 13.66
N ILE A 149 9.56 2.63 13.61
CA ILE A 149 10.66 2.31 12.69
C ILE A 149 11.27 0.94 13.00
N ASP A 150 11.53 0.65 14.29
CA ASP A 150 12.01 -0.66 14.73
C ASP A 150 11.04 -1.78 14.31
N ALA A 151 9.74 -1.57 14.53
CA ALA A 151 8.71 -2.53 14.18
C ALA A 151 8.63 -2.76 12.65
N ASP A 152 8.68 -1.70 11.85
CA ASP A 152 8.67 -1.77 10.38
C ASP A 152 9.89 -2.54 9.85
N ILE A 153 11.09 -2.28 10.40
CA ILE A 153 12.33 -2.97 10.01
C ILE A 153 12.28 -4.46 10.38
N ASP A 154 11.79 -4.79 11.58
CA ASP A 154 11.66 -6.19 12.02
C ASP A 154 10.63 -6.95 11.19
N ASN A 155 9.51 -6.31 10.86
CA ASN A 155 8.49 -6.89 9.99
C ASN A 155 9.00 -7.08 8.57
N LEU A 156 9.74 -6.12 8.02
CA LEU A 156 10.38 -6.26 6.71
C LEU A 156 11.37 -7.43 6.72
N ARG A 157 12.23 -7.52 7.73
CA ARG A 157 13.20 -8.62 7.86
C ARG A 157 12.50 -9.98 7.87
N LYS A 158 11.40 -10.11 8.63
CA LYS A 158 10.59 -11.33 8.68
C LYS A 158 9.93 -11.64 7.33
N ALA A 159 9.40 -10.62 6.64
CA ALA A 159 8.73 -10.78 5.35
C ALA A 159 9.69 -11.18 4.23
N CYS A 160 10.94 -10.71 4.27
CA CYS A 160 11.98 -11.17 3.35
C CYS A 160 12.31 -12.66 3.53
N GLY A 161 12.09 -13.25 4.70
CA GLY A 161 12.31 -14.68 4.94
C GLY A 161 13.72 -15.12 4.58
N THR A 162 13.85 -15.99 3.58
CA THR A 162 15.14 -16.48 3.06
C THR A 162 15.80 -15.55 2.04
N ASP A 163 15.08 -14.56 1.50
CA ASP A 163 15.64 -13.53 0.61
C ASP A 163 16.35 -12.42 1.41
N THR A 164 17.49 -12.80 1.98
CA THR A 164 18.34 -11.88 2.75
C THR A 164 18.94 -10.78 1.87
N ALA A 165 19.01 -10.98 0.56
CA ALA A 165 19.57 -10.01 -0.38
C ALA A 165 18.67 -8.78 -0.52
N THR A 166 17.35 -8.95 -0.54
CA THR A 166 16.40 -7.83 -0.55
C THR A 166 16.49 -7.00 0.73
N TYR A 167 16.54 -7.64 1.90
CA TYR A 167 16.73 -6.93 3.17
C TYR A 167 18.08 -6.19 3.23
N THR A 168 19.16 -6.83 2.78
CA THR A 168 20.49 -6.21 2.73
C THR A 168 20.50 -4.97 1.83
N ARG A 169 19.85 -5.04 0.67
CA ARG A 169 19.70 -3.89 -0.23
C ARG A 169 18.88 -2.77 0.42
N PHE A 170 17.82 -3.10 1.14
CA PHE A 170 17.06 -2.14 1.95
C PHE A 170 17.93 -1.40 2.96
N VAL A 171 18.69 -2.13 3.78
CA VAL A 171 19.59 -1.50 4.75
C VAL A 171 20.59 -0.57 4.05
N LYS A 172 21.14 -0.97 2.90
CA LYS A 172 22.04 -0.13 2.11
C LYS A 172 21.37 1.16 1.60
N GLY A 173 20.17 1.05 1.05
CA GLY A 173 19.39 2.20 0.56
C GLY A 173 19.03 3.15 1.71
N PHE A 174 18.56 2.61 2.82
CA PHE A 174 18.16 3.39 3.99
C PHE A 174 19.34 4.17 4.57
N LYS A 175 20.51 3.53 4.72
CA LYS A 175 21.74 4.20 5.14
C LYS A 175 22.17 5.29 4.17
N THR A 176 22.04 5.05 2.86
CA THR A 176 22.35 6.06 1.84
C THR A 176 21.46 7.30 2.00
N ALA A 177 20.16 7.11 2.17
CA ALA A 177 19.22 8.22 2.37
C ALA A 177 19.45 8.96 3.71
N LEU A 178 19.74 8.24 4.79
CA LEU A 178 20.12 8.85 6.08
C LEU A 178 21.39 9.70 5.96
N GLN A 179 22.41 9.22 5.22
CA GLN A 179 23.64 9.95 4.96
C GLN A 179 23.44 11.18 4.06
N ALA A 180 22.51 11.13 3.12
CA ALA A 180 22.16 12.25 2.26
C ALA A 180 21.43 13.34 3.05
N ASP A 181 20.56 12.95 3.99
CA ASP A 181 19.79 13.86 4.84
C ASP A 181 20.65 14.52 5.94
N ARG A 182 21.66 13.80 6.48
CA ARG A 182 22.56 14.23 7.57
C ARG A 182 21.87 14.88 8.78
N GLY A 183 20.65 14.46 9.10
CA GLY A 183 19.89 15.00 10.24
C GLY A 183 19.38 16.43 10.03
N LYS A 184 19.26 16.89 8.77
CA LYS A 184 18.60 18.16 8.45
C LYS A 184 17.10 18.08 8.70
N ASP A 185 16.46 17.06 8.14
CA ASP A 185 15.00 16.92 8.13
C ASP A 185 14.53 15.70 8.94
N LEU A 186 15.46 14.83 9.34
CA LEU A 186 15.22 13.78 10.34
C LEU A 186 15.75 14.16 11.73
N PRO A 187 15.02 13.84 12.81
CA PRO A 187 15.53 13.88 14.16
C PRO A 187 16.88 13.14 14.31
N ASN A 188 17.84 13.78 14.98
CA ASN A 188 19.23 13.29 15.12
C ASN A 188 19.33 11.93 15.85
N ASP A 189 18.38 11.65 16.73
CA ASP A 189 18.26 10.38 17.45
C ASP A 189 17.90 9.23 16.51
N ILE A 190 17.01 9.47 15.52
CA ILE A 190 16.71 8.50 14.47
C ILE A 190 17.95 8.26 13.60
N TYR A 191 18.61 9.32 13.14
CA TYR A 191 19.85 9.20 12.37
C TYR A 191 20.90 8.36 13.11
N SER A 192 21.19 8.72 14.37
CA SER A 192 22.23 8.07 15.18
C SER A 192 21.96 6.59 15.43
N ARG A 193 20.68 6.22 15.60
CA ARG A 193 20.27 4.83 15.83
C ARG A 193 20.43 3.97 14.57
N TYR A 194 19.98 4.45 13.42
CA TYR A 194 19.84 3.61 12.22
C TYR A 194 21.00 3.71 11.22
N ILE A 195 21.89 4.70 11.35
CA ILE A 195 23.08 4.82 10.48
C ILE A 195 24.04 3.63 10.58
N ASN A 196 23.97 2.86 11.67
CA ASN A 196 24.77 1.66 11.90
C ASN A 196 23.96 0.36 11.83
N LEU A 197 22.73 0.40 11.29
CA LEU A 197 21.88 -0.76 11.09
C LEU A 197 22.61 -1.83 10.25
N LYS A 198 22.39 -3.10 10.62
CA LYS A 198 22.93 -4.30 9.99
C LYS A 198 21.83 -5.07 9.27
#